data_AF-A0A8T3ZB14-F1
#
_entry.id   AF-A0A8T3ZB14-F1
#
_cell.length_a   1.000
_cell.length_b   1.000
_cell.length_c   1.000
_cell.angle_alpha   90.00
_cell.angle_beta   90.00
_cell.angle_gamma   90.00
#
_symmetry.space_group_name_H-M   'P 1'
#
loop_
_entity.id
_entity.type
_entity.pdbx_description
1 polymer ?
#
loop_
_entity_poly.entity_id
_entity_poly.type
_entity_poly.pdbx_seq_one_letter_code
_entity_poly.pdbx_strand_id
1 'polypeptide(L)'
;METTKKKDEQKDELDKLLADKNTHRLVIKARLQPVGYNPDTGECARFQPAGFPEIGHVIYDAPIVKKDKDGKLMLDDEKQPIHATQKICIIDSAASMANHLEKVMWDETACELQPDLAHLPYIRLELTEDGKEAIFATSSILQDHRIASSYFLDAMCKEPEGKKFIDYLFEQGKFEATAGRSFIPPTKRKDILNTLFNHDPNSLLHGVFFPQKKLGNFKLARMLTASLEAIGADRVSSAGVKFDPIGKKHAKDTNYGQSIFQKEDDVATNIVATFVIDLDLLRSFGLDPNKNRLLVELAAWKIRRLLAHPKLRTSCFLSLKKLWLHANDEEKQSDLIETWANSVSKDIKEVFPHGKAFVVTSLKKEVLDSAGQDDEEDEEKATTPAPEGTP
;
A
#
# COMPACT_ATOMS: atom_id res chain seq x y z
N MET A 1 19.21 -28.74 14.41
CA MET A 1 19.05 -28.20 15.79
C MET A 1 19.40 -26.71 15.85
N GLU A 2 20.54 -26.26 15.31
CA GLU A 2 20.90 -24.82 15.25
C GLU A 2 19.90 -23.95 14.47
N THR A 3 19.39 -24.42 13.33
CA THR A 3 18.43 -23.68 12.49
C THR A 3 17.05 -23.52 13.12
N THR A 4 16.62 -24.50 13.92
CA THR A 4 15.34 -24.45 14.64
C THR A 4 15.43 -23.48 15.82
N LYS A 5 16.53 -23.56 16.59
CA LYS A 5 16.77 -22.70 17.74
C LYS A 5 16.88 -21.22 17.35
N LYS A 6 17.55 -20.92 16.23
CA LYS A 6 17.66 -19.57 15.68
C LYS A 6 16.31 -19.00 15.20
N LYS A 7 15.42 -19.84 14.64
CA LYS A 7 14.06 -19.42 14.26
C LYS A 7 13.18 -19.13 15.47
N ASP A 8 13.30 -19.93 16.53
CA ASP A 8 12.55 -19.72 17.78
C ASP A 8 13.02 -18.43 18.49
N GLU A 9 14.34 -18.16 18.51
CA GLU A 9 14.91 -16.91 19.04
C GLU A 9 14.47 -15.66 18.26
N GLN A 10 14.30 -15.76 16.93
CA GLN A 10 13.87 -14.64 16.09
C GLN A 10 12.36 -14.39 16.12
N LYS A 11 11.55 -15.44 16.36
CA LYS A 11 10.12 -15.31 16.66
C LYS A 11 9.90 -14.59 17.99
N ASP A 12 10.70 -14.96 19.00
CA ASP A 12 10.73 -14.32 20.33
C ASP A 12 11.07 -12.82 20.24
N GLU A 13 11.89 -12.41 19.27
CA GLU A 13 12.23 -10.99 19.08
C GLU A 13 11.05 -10.12 18.62
N LEU A 14 10.16 -10.62 17.78
CA LEU A 14 8.95 -9.88 17.39
C LEU A 14 8.03 -9.67 18.59
N ASP A 15 7.85 -10.71 19.40
CA ASP A 15 7.02 -10.64 20.59
C ASP A 15 7.59 -9.64 21.61
N LYS A 16 8.92 -9.57 21.76
CA LYS A 16 9.59 -8.53 22.56
C LYS A 16 9.33 -7.12 22.05
N LEU A 17 9.47 -6.89 20.73
CA LEU A 17 9.21 -5.57 20.14
C LEU A 17 7.74 -5.15 20.30
N LEU A 18 6.80 -6.09 20.16
CA LEU A 18 5.38 -5.83 20.35
C LEU A 18 5.04 -5.53 21.82
N ALA A 19 5.68 -6.24 22.76
CA ALA A 19 5.51 -6.06 24.20
C ALA A 19 6.19 -4.79 24.75
N ASP A 20 7.28 -4.32 24.13
CA ASP A 20 7.99 -3.13 24.55
C ASP A 20 7.19 -1.85 24.27
N LYS A 21 6.58 -1.29 25.32
CA LYS A 21 5.78 -0.06 25.25
C LYS A 21 6.56 1.17 24.81
N ASN A 22 7.88 1.13 24.87
CA ASN A 22 8.71 2.25 24.42
C ASN A 22 8.99 2.16 22.93
N THR A 23 8.91 0.99 22.28
CA THR A 23 9.08 0.86 20.83
C THR A 23 7.81 1.29 20.11
N HIS A 24 7.83 2.46 19.47
CA HIS A 24 6.64 3.06 18.85
C HIS A 24 6.49 2.73 17.37
N ARG A 25 7.61 2.53 16.67
CA ARG A 25 7.62 2.29 15.23
C ARG A 25 8.74 1.37 14.81
N LEU A 26 8.47 0.59 13.77
CA LEU A 26 9.50 -0.09 12.99
C LEU A 26 9.69 0.69 11.69
N VAL A 27 10.93 1.03 11.38
CA VAL A 27 11.30 1.72 10.12
C VAL A 27 12.19 0.80 9.32
N ILE A 28 11.66 0.35 8.18
CA ILE A 28 12.39 -0.50 7.24
C ILE A 28 12.81 0.40 6.08
N LYS A 29 14.12 0.45 5.78
CA LYS A 29 14.65 1.17 4.62
C LYS A 29 15.26 0.17 3.66
N ALA A 30 14.93 0.29 2.38
CA ALA A 30 15.50 -0.52 1.32
C ALA A 30 16.19 0.39 0.30
N ARG A 31 17.51 0.28 0.18
CA ARG A 31 18.26 0.91 -0.91
C ARG A 31 18.11 0.04 -2.15
N LEU A 32 17.57 0.67 -3.19
CA LEU A 32 17.33 0.08 -4.49
C LEU A 32 18.26 0.71 -5.52
N GLN A 33 18.45 0.02 -6.63
CA GLN A 33 19.07 0.58 -7.82
C GLN A 33 18.42 0.02 -9.09
N PRO A 34 18.54 0.69 -10.24
CA PRO A 34 18.15 0.11 -11.51
C PRO A 34 18.83 -1.24 -11.77
N VAL A 35 18.08 -2.17 -12.35
CA VAL A 35 18.62 -3.47 -12.76
C VAL A 35 19.72 -3.27 -13.80
N GLY A 36 20.87 -3.93 -13.61
CA GLY A 36 22.04 -3.80 -14.47
C GLY A 36 22.89 -2.55 -14.23
N TYR A 37 22.55 -1.70 -13.24
CA TYR A 37 23.32 -0.50 -12.94
C TYR A 37 24.78 -0.81 -12.59
N ASN A 38 25.70 -0.16 -13.32
CA ASN A 38 27.13 -0.18 -13.06
C ASN A 38 27.58 1.19 -12.52
N PRO A 39 28.07 1.27 -11.27
CA PRO A 39 28.47 2.54 -10.66
C PRO A 39 29.74 3.14 -11.27
N ASP A 40 30.61 2.32 -11.89
CA ASP A 40 31.88 2.79 -12.46
C ASP A 40 31.67 3.45 -13.84
N THR A 41 30.72 2.94 -14.62
CA THR A 41 30.43 3.42 -15.99
C THR A 41 29.17 4.30 -16.08
N GLY A 42 28.29 4.23 -15.08
CA GLY A 42 26.97 4.88 -15.12
C GLY A 42 25.95 4.16 -16.02
N GLU A 43 26.29 2.98 -16.57
CA GLU A 43 25.37 2.20 -17.40
C GLU A 43 24.11 1.83 -16.63
N CYS A 44 22.97 1.86 -17.30
CA CYS A 44 21.65 1.56 -16.72
C CYS A 44 21.24 2.46 -15.53
N ALA A 45 21.83 3.65 -15.34
CA ALA A 45 21.46 4.55 -14.24
C ALA A 45 20.04 5.15 -14.32
N ARG A 46 19.42 5.11 -15.51
CA ARG A 46 18.13 5.75 -15.79
C ARG A 46 16.95 4.92 -15.29
N PHE A 47 15.92 5.59 -14.79
CA PHE A 47 14.62 4.99 -14.49
C PHE A 47 13.50 5.95 -14.92
N GLN A 48 12.28 5.43 -15.04
CA GLN A 48 11.13 6.27 -15.37
C GLN A 48 9.90 5.92 -14.50
N PRO A 49 9.53 6.81 -13.55
CA PRO A 49 8.35 6.66 -12.70
C PRO A 49 7.03 6.82 -13.45
N ALA A 50 6.97 7.71 -14.45
CA ALA A 50 5.74 8.03 -15.18
C ALA A 50 5.80 7.57 -16.64
N GLY A 51 4.67 7.05 -17.16
CA GLY A 51 4.56 6.71 -18.58
C GLY A 51 4.70 7.93 -19.51
N PHE A 52 4.49 9.13 -18.97
CA PHE A 52 4.70 10.41 -19.64
C PHE A 52 5.75 11.21 -18.87
N PRO A 53 6.94 11.50 -19.46
CA PRO A 53 8.01 12.23 -18.79
C PRO A 53 7.62 13.60 -18.24
N GLU A 54 6.64 14.25 -18.88
CA GLU A 54 6.23 15.62 -18.59
C GLU A 54 4.98 15.70 -17.70
N ILE A 55 4.36 14.55 -17.42
CA ILE A 55 3.13 14.43 -16.65
C ILE A 55 3.29 13.26 -15.68
N GLY A 56 3.68 13.52 -14.43
CA GLY A 56 3.52 12.51 -13.38
C GLY A 56 4.40 12.65 -12.14
N HIS A 57 5.70 12.90 -12.29
CA HIS A 57 6.62 12.94 -11.13
C HIS A 57 7.20 14.33 -10.94
N VAL A 58 7.13 14.79 -9.69
CA VAL A 58 7.65 16.10 -9.26
C VAL A 58 9.01 15.89 -8.63
N ILE A 59 10.00 16.65 -9.11
CA ILE A 59 11.28 16.82 -8.42
C ILE A 59 11.17 18.11 -7.61
N TYR A 60 11.40 18.04 -6.31
CA TYR A 60 11.36 19.18 -5.41
C TYR A 60 12.66 19.31 -4.61
N ASP A 61 12.98 20.51 -4.17
CA ASP A 61 14.11 20.77 -3.30
C ASP A 61 13.74 20.47 -1.84
N ALA A 62 14.38 19.47 -1.25
CA ALA A 62 14.22 19.13 0.17
C ALA A 62 15.36 19.75 1.00
N PRO A 63 15.06 20.33 2.18
CA PRO A 63 16.09 20.86 3.06
C PRO A 63 16.92 19.73 3.67
N ILE A 64 18.24 19.90 3.68
CA ILE A 64 19.18 19.02 4.35
C ILE A 64 20.10 19.82 5.26
N VAL A 65 20.66 19.17 6.29
CA VAL A 65 21.71 19.77 7.12
C VAL A 65 23.06 19.29 6.61
N LYS A 66 23.98 20.24 6.34
CA LYS A 66 25.33 19.91 5.88
C LYS A 66 26.11 19.19 6.98
N LYS A 67 26.87 18.19 6.57
CA LYS A 67 27.83 17.48 7.42
C LYS A 67 29.23 17.63 6.86
N ASP A 68 30.23 17.66 7.74
CA ASP A 68 31.64 17.61 7.35
C ASP A 68 32.03 16.22 6.83
N LYS A 69 33.31 16.07 6.47
CA LYS A 69 33.87 14.81 5.97
C LYS A 69 33.81 13.68 7.01
N ASP A 70 33.72 14.02 8.30
CA ASP A 70 33.63 13.10 9.43
C ASP A 70 32.17 12.81 9.83
N GLY A 71 31.19 13.38 9.11
CA GLY A 71 29.77 13.19 9.34
C GLY A 71 29.17 14.04 10.46
N LYS A 72 29.93 14.99 11.02
CA LYS A 72 29.47 15.93 12.05
C LYS A 72 28.73 17.10 11.41
N LEU A 73 27.72 17.63 12.09
CA LEU A 73 26.95 18.78 11.61
C LEU A 73 27.89 19.98 11.39
N MET A 74 27.82 20.56 10.19
CA MET A 74 28.45 21.83 9.89
C MET A 74 27.64 22.93 10.57
N LEU A 75 28.30 23.79 11.34
CA LEU A 75 27.68 24.91 12.02
C LEU A 75 28.15 26.24 11.41
N ASP A 76 27.29 27.25 11.38
CA ASP A 76 27.65 28.63 11.04
C ASP A 76 28.36 29.34 12.21
N ASP A 77 28.68 30.63 12.00
CA ASP A 77 29.37 31.45 13.00
C ASP A 77 28.57 31.61 14.31
N GLU A 78 27.25 31.44 14.28
CA GLU A 78 26.34 31.48 15.44
C GLU A 78 26.09 30.08 16.05
N LYS A 79 26.85 29.07 15.60
CA LYS A 79 26.72 27.66 15.98
C LYS A 79 25.38 27.02 15.60
N GLN A 80 24.69 27.53 14.58
CA GLN A 80 23.48 26.93 14.04
C GLN A 80 23.79 25.97 12.89
N PRO A 81 23.01 24.88 12.69
CA PRO A 81 23.24 23.96 11.59
C PRO A 81 23.15 24.63 10.22
N ILE A 82 24.15 24.44 9.38
CA ILE A 82 24.12 24.96 8.00
C ILE A 82 23.16 24.12 7.17
N HIS A 83 22.17 24.77 6.57
CA HIS A 83 21.20 24.13 5.69
C HIS A 83 21.64 24.19 4.21
N ALA A 84 21.22 23.20 3.43
CA ALA A 84 21.30 23.15 1.98
C ALA A 84 20.05 22.50 1.41
N THR A 85 19.95 22.40 0.08
CA THR A 85 18.88 21.66 -0.59
C THR A 85 19.43 20.42 -1.29
N GLN A 86 18.58 19.41 -1.40
CA GLN A 86 18.80 18.24 -2.24
C GLN A 86 17.54 17.95 -3.04
N LYS A 87 17.70 17.71 -4.35
CA LYS A 87 16.59 17.32 -5.23
C LYS A 87 16.06 15.93 -4.85
N ILE A 88 14.76 15.83 -4.59
CA ILE A 88 14.05 14.58 -4.32
C ILE A 88 12.98 14.37 -5.40
N CYS A 89 12.94 13.18 -5.98
CA CYS A 89 11.85 12.71 -6.84
C CYS A 89 10.99 11.71 -6.06
N ILE A 90 9.68 11.96 -5.95
CA ILE A 90 8.73 10.97 -5.43
C ILE A 90 8.40 10.02 -6.57
N ILE A 91 8.96 8.81 -6.53
CA ILE A 91 8.68 7.77 -7.52
C ILE A 91 7.29 7.18 -7.26
N ASP A 92 7.00 6.86 -6.00
CA ASP A 92 5.68 6.41 -5.57
C ASP A 92 5.30 6.99 -4.20
N SER A 93 4.11 7.59 -4.16
CA SER A 93 3.51 8.16 -2.96
C SER A 93 3.03 7.08 -1.98
N ALA A 94 2.65 7.50 -0.78
CA ALA A 94 2.09 6.61 0.23
C ALA A 94 0.82 5.86 -0.21
N ALA A 95 -0.02 6.48 -1.04
CA ALA A 95 -1.19 5.81 -1.61
C ALA A 95 -0.78 4.79 -2.68
N SER A 96 0.09 5.18 -3.61
CA SER A 96 0.57 4.29 -4.68
C SER A 96 1.30 3.06 -4.11
N MET A 97 2.17 3.26 -3.12
CA MET A 97 2.87 2.16 -2.46
C MET A 97 1.93 1.21 -1.73
N ALA A 98 0.81 1.68 -1.18
CA ALA A 98 -0.20 0.80 -0.60
C ALA A 98 -0.78 -0.14 -1.67
N ASN A 99 -1.18 0.40 -2.83
CA ASN A 99 -1.70 -0.39 -3.95
C ASN A 99 -0.68 -1.44 -4.43
N HIS A 100 0.60 -1.10 -4.48
CA HIS A 100 1.65 -2.07 -4.79
C HIS A 100 1.81 -3.17 -3.73
N LEU A 101 1.74 -2.82 -2.44
CA LEU A 101 1.79 -3.77 -1.33
C LEU A 101 0.54 -4.66 -1.22
N GLU A 102 -0.58 -4.22 -1.78
CA GLU A 102 -1.81 -5.02 -1.90
C GLU A 102 -1.75 -5.93 -3.12
N LYS A 103 -1.29 -5.41 -4.26
CA LYS A 103 -1.15 -6.18 -5.50
C LYS A 103 -0.30 -7.44 -5.34
N VAL A 104 0.79 -7.39 -4.56
CA VAL A 104 1.66 -8.56 -4.34
C VAL A 104 0.96 -9.72 -3.60
N MET A 105 -0.20 -9.49 -2.99
CA MET A 105 -1.00 -10.53 -2.35
C MET A 105 -1.84 -11.35 -3.33
N TRP A 106 -2.03 -10.87 -4.56
CA TRP A 106 -2.96 -11.45 -5.53
C TRP A 106 -2.24 -12.29 -6.59
N ASP A 107 -2.83 -13.40 -6.99
CA ASP A 107 -2.45 -14.17 -8.17
C ASP A 107 -3.45 -13.85 -9.29
N GLU A 108 -2.99 -13.10 -10.31
CA GLU A 108 -3.82 -12.68 -11.44
C GLU A 108 -4.28 -13.87 -12.30
N THR A 109 -3.56 -14.98 -12.32
CA THR A 109 -3.91 -16.16 -13.13
C THR A 109 -4.95 -17.02 -12.42
N ALA A 110 -4.77 -17.23 -11.12
CA ALA A 110 -5.72 -18.00 -10.31
C ALA A 110 -6.96 -17.18 -9.88
N CYS A 111 -6.90 -15.85 -9.93
CA CYS A 111 -7.92 -14.96 -9.36
C CYS A 111 -8.17 -15.24 -7.87
N GLU A 112 -7.09 -15.47 -7.13
CA GLU A 112 -7.07 -15.80 -5.71
C GLU A 112 -5.89 -15.13 -4.98
N LEU A 113 -5.84 -15.26 -3.66
CA LEU A 113 -4.67 -14.89 -2.89
C LEU A 113 -3.48 -15.79 -3.25
N GLN A 114 -2.27 -15.24 -3.10
CA GLN A 114 -1.03 -16.01 -3.22
C GLN A 114 -1.04 -17.22 -2.26
N PRO A 115 -0.43 -18.37 -2.61
CA PRO A 115 -0.54 -19.61 -1.84
C PRO A 115 -0.14 -19.49 -0.36
N ASP A 116 0.86 -18.65 -0.06
CA ASP A 116 1.30 -18.39 1.31
C ASP A 116 0.18 -17.80 2.20
N LEU A 117 -0.82 -17.17 1.57
CA LEU A 117 -1.92 -16.44 2.19
C LEU A 117 -3.29 -17.13 2.05
N ALA A 118 -3.36 -18.39 1.59
CA ALA A 118 -4.61 -19.06 1.21
C ALA A 118 -5.73 -19.05 2.28
N HIS A 119 -5.39 -18.94 3.56
CA HIS A 119 -6.33 -18.91 4.68
C HIS A 119 -6.65 -17.49 5.19
N LEU A 120 -6.05 -16.44 4.62
CA LEU A 120 -6.28 -15.07 5.06
C LEU A 120 -7.68 -14.63 4.61
N PRO A 121 -8.55 -14.11 5.51
CA PRO A 121 -9.84 -13.57 5.11
C PRO A 121 -9.70 -12.37 4.18
N TYR A 122 -10.59 -12.28 3.21
CA TYR A 122 -10.78 -11.13 2.33
C TYR A 122 -12.20 -11.18 1.75
N ILE A 123 -12.70 -10.07 1.22
CA ILE A 123 -14.02 -10.04 0.57
C ILE A 123 -13.87 -10.39 -0.90
N ARG A 124 -14.73 -11.27 -1.41
CA ARG A 124 -14.82 -11.63 -2.82
C ARG A 124 -16.20 -11.30 -3.35
N LEU A 125 -16.27 -10.48 -4.39
CA LEU A 125 -17.50 -10.23 -5.14
C LEU A 125 -17.60 -11.20 -6.32
N GLU A 126 -18.70 -11.94 -6.35
CA GLU A 126 -19.09 -12.77 -7.47
C GLU A 126 -20.34 -12.19 -8.12
N LEU A 127 -20.35 -12.12 -9.44
CA LEU A 127 -21.51 -11.71 -10.21
C LEU A 127 -22.27 -12.94 -10.66
N THR A 128 -23.56 -12.97 -10.34
CA THR A 128 -24.47 -14.04 -10.74
C THR A 128 -25.43 -13.54 -11.83
N GLU A 129 -25.67 -14.37 -12.83
CA GLU A 129 -26.82 -14.23 -13.75
C GLU A 129 -27.74 -15.44 -13.54
N ASP A 130 -29.05 -15.24 -13.70
CA ASP A 130 -30.02 -16.33 -13.55
C ASP A 130 -29.64 -17.55 -14.40
N GLY A 131 -29.48 -18.69 -13.73
CA GLY A 131 -29.14 -19.97 -14.36
C GLY A 131 -27.69 -20.12 -14.84
N LYS A 132 -26.78 -19.20 -14.51
CA LYS A 132 -25.35 -19.29 -14.84
C LYS A 132 -24.47 -19.39 -13.60
N GLU A 133 -23.27 -19.93 -13.77
CA GLU A 133 -22.25 -19.96 -12.72
C GLU A 133 -21.82 -18.55 -12.33
N ALA A 134 -21.53 -18.38 -11.04
CA ALA A 134 -21.05 -17.12 -10.48
C ALA A 134 -19.64 -16.80 -11.01
N ILE A 135 -19.45 -15.58 -11.50
CA ILE A 135 -18.19 -15.13 -12.10
C ILE A 135 -17.50 -14.19 -11.12
N PHE A 136 -16.21 -14.42 -10.84
CA PHE A 136 -15.41 -13.48 -10.07
C PHE A 136 -15.38 -12.10 -10.74
N ALA A 137 -15.72 -11.05 -10.00
CA ALA A 137 -15.61 -9.68 -10.48
C ALA A 137 -14.45 -8.93 -9.82
N THR A 138 -14.40 -8.93 -8.49
CA THR A 138 -13.35 -8.20 -7.76
C THR A 138 -13.23 -8.68 -6.30
N SER A 139 -12.26 -8.15 -5.57
CA SER A 139 -12.01 -8.49 -4.17
C SER A 139 -11.56 -7.28 -3.35
N SER A 140 -11.62 -7.35 -2.02
CA SER A 140 -11.14 -6.27 -1.13
C SER A 140 -9.65 -5.99 -1.26
N ILE A 141 -8.89 -6.89 -1.91
CA ILE A 141 -7.47 -6.70 -2.22
C ILE A 141 -7.28 -5.87 -3.49
N LEU A 142 -8.22 -5.95 -4.44
CA LEU A 142 -8.17 -5.26 -5.73
C LEU A 142 -8.85 -3.88 -5.72
N GLN A 143 -9.70 -3.61 -4.72
CA GLN A 143 -10.45 -2.36 -4.60
C GLN A 143 -9.71 -1.34 -3.73
N ASP A 144 -9.58 -0.10 -4.19
CA ASP A 144 -8.89 0.99 -3.46
C ASP A 144 -9.57 1.32 -2.12
N HIS A 145 -10.90 1.14 -2.06
CA HIS A 145 -11.71 1.30 -0.85
C HIS A 145 -11.77 0.03 0.02
N ARG A 146 -11.12 -1.06 -0.40
CA ARG A 146 -11.04 -2.34 0.31
C ARG A 146 -12.43 -2.82 0.73
N ILE A 147 -12.60 -3.33 1.94
CA ILE A 147 -13.90 -3.76 2.51
C ILE A 147 -14.98 -2.66 2.51
N ALA A 148 -14.61 -1.38 2.42
CA ALA A 148 -15.56 -0.26 2.39
C ALA A 148 -16.05 0.12 0.99
N SER A 149 -15.63 -0.59 -0.06
CA SER A 149 -16.15 -0.39 -1.41
C SER A 149 -17.67 -0.60 -1.46
N SER A 150 -18.38 0.31 -2.13
CA SER A 150 -19.82 0.22 -2.39
C SER A 150 -20.19 -1.10 -3.08
N TYR A 151 -19.31 -1.57 -3.97
CA TYR A 151 -19.43 -2.89 -4.62
C TYR A 151 -19.63 -4.06 -3.63
N PHE A 152 -19.06 -3.97 -2.43
CA PHE A 152 -19.27 -4.99 -1.40
C PHE A 152 -20.42 -4.61 -0.47
N LEU A 153 -20.48 -3.36 -0.01
CA LEU A 153 -21.44 -2.93 1.00
C LEU A 153 -22.89 -3.10 0.56
N ASP A 154 -23.18 -2.87 -0.72
CA ASP A 154 -24.51 -3.02 -1.30
C ASP A 154 -24.81 -4.43 -1.82
N ALA A 155 -23.79 -5.29 -1.92
CA ALA A 155 -23.95 -6.67 -2.34
C ALA A 155 -24.59 -7.55 -1.24
N MET A 156 -25.15 -8.68 -1.66
CA MET A 156 -25.77 -9.66 -0.76
C MET A 156 -24.72 -10.66 -0.29
N CYS A 157 -24.75 -11.00 0.99
CA CYS A 157 -23.93 -12.08 1.53
C CYS A 157 -24.39 -13.42 0.94
N LYS A 158 -23.43 -14.27 0.55
CA LYS A 158 -23.73 -15.67 0.20
C LYS A 158 -24.05 -16.48 1.45
N GLU A 159 -23.33 -16.22 2.53
CA GLU A 159 -23.54 -16.82 3.85
C GLU A 159 -23.35 -15.73 4.92
N PRO A 160 -24.40 -15.36 5.69
CA PRO A 160 -25.79 -15.80 5.59
C PRO A 160 -26.52 -15.21 4.36
N GLU A 161 -27.30 -16.02 3.66
CA GLU A 161 -28.02 -15.61 2.43
C GLU A 161 -29.08 -14.53 2.71
N GLY A 162 -29.33 -13.67 1.71
CA GLY A 162 -30.44 -12.71 1.71
C GLY A 162 -30.18 -11.43 2.51
N LYS A 163 -28.95 -11.26 3.03
CA LYS A 163 -28.57 -10.11 3.84
C LYS A 163 -27.56 -9.23 3.13
N LYS A 164 -27.78 -7.91 3.08
CA LYS A 164 -26.77 -6.97 2.57
C LYS A 164 -25.52 -7.00 3.44
N PHE A 165 -24.36 -6.90 2.81
CA PHE A 165 -23.09 -6.97 3.53
C PHE A 165 -22.90 -5.82 4.52
N ILE A 166 -23.38 -4.61 4.20
CA ILE A 166 -23.37 -3.49 5.16
C ILE A 166 -24.17 -3.79 6.44
N ASP A 167 -25.32 -4.46 6.33
CA ASP A 167 -26.15 -4.85 7.46
C ASP A 167 -25.45 -5.92 8.29
N TYR A 168 -24.80 -6.85 7.60
CA TYR A 168 -24.00 -7.89 8.22
C TYR A 168 -22.83 -7.30 9.02
N LEU A 169 -22.03 -6.40 8.42
CA LEU A 169 -20.93 -5.73 9.11
C LEU A 169 -21.42 -4.89 10.28
N PHE A 170 -22.53 -4.17 10.11
CA PHE A 170 -23.12 -3.34 11.17
C PHE A 170 -23.42 -4.17 12.43
N GLU A 171 -24.07 -5.32 12.24
CA GLU A 171 -24.41 -6.22 13.34
C GLU A 171 -23.19 -6.90 13.97
N GLN A 172 -22.25 -7.42 13.16
CA GLN A 172 -21.06 -8.09 13.67
C GLN A 172 -20.14 -7.14 14.44
N GLY A 173 -19.87 -5.96 13.86
CA GLY A 173 -19.00 -4.95 14.45
C GLY A 173 -19.67 -4.11 15.53
N LYS A 174 -20.98 -4.30 15.75
CA LYS A 174 -21.79 -3.47 16.66
C LYS A 174 -21.55 -1.99 16.39
N PHE A 175 -21.63 -1.59 15.12
CA PHE A 175 -21.46 -0.21 14.65
C PHE A 175 -22.58 0.75 15.10
N GLU A 176 -23.31 0.38 16.17
CA GLU A 176 -24.38 1.16 16.76
C GLU A 176 -23.89 2.57 17.12
N ALA A 177 -24.30 3.52 16.29
CA ALA A 177 -24.29 4.93 16.61
C ALA A 177 -25.08 5.13 17.92
N THR A 178 -24.51 5.88 18.86
CA THR A 178 -25.28 6.30 20.04
C THR A 178 -26.39 7.24 19.58
N ALA A 179 -27.65 6.83 19.80
CA ALA A 179 -28.89 7.59 19.59
C ALA A 179 -28.74 8.93 18.84
N GLY A 180 -28.90 8.90 17.52
CA GLY A 180 -28.97 10.10 16.69
C GLY A 180 -27.64 10.81 16.39
N ARG A 181 -26.48 10.20 16.68
CA ARG A 181 -25.16 10.80 16.38
C ARG A 181 -24.31 9.95 15.44
N SER A 182 -23.67 10.58 14.47
CA SER A 182 -22.78 9.95 13.48
C SER A 182 -21.38 9.63 14.04
N PHE A 183 -21.23 9.29 15.33
CA PHE A 183 -19.94 8.94 15.93
C PHE A 183 -19.99 7.57 16.60
N ILE A 184 -18.90 6.83 16.47
CA ILE A 184 -18.71 5.52 17.10
C ILE A 184 -18.07 5.73 18.48
N PRO A 185 -18.67 5.23 19.56
CA PRO A 185 -18.07 5.28 20.90
C PRO A 185 -16.71 4.60 20.94
N PRO A 186 -15.70 5.15 21.65
CA PRO A 186 -14.40 4.51 21.82
C PRO A 186 -14.49 3.07 22.35
N THR A 187 -15.49 2.79 23.18
CA THR A 187 -15.76 1.46 23.75
C THR A 187 -16.11 0.39 22.72
N LYS A 188 -16.65 0.78 21.55
CA LYS A 188 -17.00 -0.14 20.45
C LYS A 188 -15.86 -0.33 19.45
N ARG A 189 -14.80 0.49 19.51
CA ARG A 189 -13.69 0.46 18.54
C ARG A 189 -13.04 -0.91 18.47
N LYS A 190 -12.84 -1.59 19.60
CA LYS A 190 -12.27 -2.94 19.65
C LYS A 190 -13.13 -3.98 18.93
N ASP A 191 -14.46 -3.90 19.05
CA ASP A 191 -15.39 -4.83 18.38
C ASP A 191 -15.35 -4.65 16.86
N ILE A 192 -15.34 -3.38 16.41
CA ILE A 192 -15.19 -3.02 14.99
C ILE A 192 -13.86 -3.53 14.44
N LEU A 193 -12.75 -3.27 15.13
CA LEU A 193 -11.43 -3.69 14.67
C LEU A 193 -11.29 -5.22 14.64
N ASN A 194 -11.88 -5.94 15.60
CA ASN A 194 -11.96 -7.40 15.53
C ASN A 194 -12.80 -7.87 14.34
N THR A 195 -13.90 -7.20 14.06
CA THR A 195 -14.75 -7.52 12.90
C THR A 195 -13.99 -7.29 11.59
N LEU A 196 -13.31 -6.16 11.45
CA LEU A 196 -12.45 -5.89 10.29
C LEU A 196 -11.33 -6.93 10.18
N PHE A 197 -10.65 -7.27 11.27
CA PHE A 197 -9.63 -8.32 11.28
C PHE A 197 -10.19 -9.67 10.80
N ASN A 198 -11.40 -10.05 11.21
CA ASN A 198 -11.97 -11.34 10.87
C ASN A 198 -12.46 -11.44 9.41
N HIS A 199 -12.68 -10.31 8.72
CA HIS A 199 -13.22 -10.27 7.36
C HIS A 199 -12.20 -9.79 6.32
N ASP A 200 -11.37 -8.83 6.68
CA ASP A 200 -10.35 -8.23 5.82
C ASP A 200 -9.20 -7.62 6.67
N PRO A 201 -8.27 -8.44 7.21
CA PRO A 201 -7.09 -7.96 7.93
C PRO A 201 -6.30 -6.90 7.16
N ASN A 202 -6.32 -6.96 5.83
CA ASN A 202 -5.64 -6.03 4.94
C ASN A 202 -6.08 -4.57 5.16
N SER A 203 -7.36 -4.35 5.47
CA SER A 203 -7.90 -3.03 5.80
C SER A 203 -7.31 -2.43 7.08
N LEU A 204 -6.84 -3.26 8.02
CA LEU A 204 -6.13 -2.76 9.22
C LEU A 204 -4.70 -2.31 8.91
N LEU A 205 -4.03 -2.94 7.94
CA LEU A 205 -2.69 -2.54 7.52
C LEU A 205 -2.72 -1.22 6.76
N HIS A 206 -3.58 -1.13 5.75
CA HIS A 206 -3.58 -0.02 4.79
C HIS A 206 -4.66 1.05 5.05
N GLY A 207 -5.39 0.90 6.15
CA GLY A 207 -6.46 1.80 6.54
C GLY A 207 -7.74 1.61 5.71
N VAL A 208 -8.85 2.08 6.27
CA VAL A 208 -10.16 2.00 5.63
C VAL A 208 -11.01 3.20 6.07
N PHE A 209 -11.85 3.67 5.16
CA PHE A 209 -12.82 4.72 5.44
C PHE A 209 -14.19 4.27 4.93
N PHE A 210 -15.17 4.19 5.82
CA PHE A 210 -16.56 3.91 5.48
C PHE A 210 -17.32 5.24 5.40
N PRO A 211 -17.68 5.74 4.20
CA PRO A 211 -18.43 6.99 4.08
C PRO A 211 -19.90 6.85 4.50
N GLN A 212 -20.42 5.63 4.63
CA GLN A 212 -21.81 5.38 4.96
C GLN A 212 -22.12 5.76 6.42
N LYS A 213 -23.11 6.65 6.61
CA LYS A 213 -23.61 7.06 7.93
C LYS A 213 -23.99 5.88 8.83
N LYS A 214 -24.49 4.79 8.23
CA LYS A 214 -24.85 3.56 8.95
C LYS A 214 -23.66 2.94 9.70
N LEU A 215 -22.45 3.04 9.14
CA LEU A 215 -21.20 2.59 9.77
C LEU A 215 -20.47 3.73 10.50
N GLY A 216 -21.19 4.81 10.84
CA GLY A 216 -20.70 5.88 11.70
C GLY A 216 -19.54 6.69 11.12
N ASN A 217 -19.41 6.76 9.79
CA ASN A 217 -18.31 7.44 9.10
C ASN A 217 -16.92 6.97 9.60
N PHE A 218 -16.80 5.67 9.90
CA PHE A 218 -15.62 5.12 10.55
C PHE A 218 -14.38 5.28 9.68
N LYS A 219 -13.31 5.86 10.25
CA LYS A 219 -12.01 5.99 9.61
C LYS A 219 -10.92 5.32 10.45
N LEU A 220 -10.11 4.52 9.77
CA LEU A 220 -8.90 3.92 10.32
C LEU A 220 -7.67 4.38 9.52
N ALA A 221 -6.67 4.89 10.23
CA ALA A 221 -5.39 5.26 9.65
C ALA A 221 -4.60 4.01 9.22
N ARG A 222 -3.61 4.19 8.33
CA ARG A 222 -2.73 3.10 7.89
C ARG A 222 -1.76 2.75 9.01
N MET A 223 -1.68 1.47 9.36
CA MET A 223 -0.61 0.95 10.21
C MET A 223 0.71 0.81 9.43
N LEU A 224 0.63 0.42 8.16
CA LEU A 224 1.76 0.32 7.24
C LEU A 224 1.70 1.47 6.23
N THR A 225 2.68 2.38 6.32
CA THR A 225 2.90 3.45 5.35
C THR A 225 4.21 3.21 4.62
N ALA A 226 4.28 3.52 3.33
CA ALA A 226 5.49 3.34 2.55
C ALA A 226 5.69 4.46 1.53
N SER A 227 6.92 4.81 1.21
CA SER A 227 7.26 5.73 0.12
C SER A 227 8.42 5.18 -0.68
N LEU A 228 8.50 5.56 -1.95
CA LEU A 228 9.68 5.34 -2.78
C LEU A 228 10.18 6.66 -3.33
N GLU A 229 11.41 7.01 -2.97
CA GLU A 229 12.01 8.30 -3.30
C GLU A 229 13.37 8.12 -3.98
N ALA A 230 13.60 8.94 -4.99
CA ALA A 230 14.90 9.11 -5.62
C ALA A 230 15.57 10.37 -5.04
N ILE A 231 16.72 10.16 -4.40
CA ILE A 231 17.49 11.19 -3.70
C ILE A 231 18.64 11.67 -4.60
N GLY A 232 18.81 12.99 -4.67
CA GLY A 232 19.72 13.61 -5.64
C GLY A 232 19.23 13.34 -7.06
N ALA A 233 17.93 13.50 -7.27
CA ALA A 233 17.29 13.24 -8.55
C ALA A 233 17.64 14.32 -9.57
N ASP A 234 17.83 13.93 -10.83
CA ASP A 234 17.94 14.86 -11.95
C ASP A 234 17.35 14.26 -13.22
N ARG A 235 17.22 15.07 -14.27
CA ARG A 235 16.71 14.64 -15.57
C ARG A 235 17.81 14.59 -16.61
N VAL A 236 17.79 13.54 -17.42
CA VAL A 236 18.68 13.38 -18.57
C VAL A 236 17.86 13.19 -19.84
N SER A 237 18.28 13.86 -20.91
CA SER A 237 17.65 13.69 -22.22
C SER A 237 18.03 12.35 -22.84
N SER A 238 17.04 11.66 -23.39
CA SER A 238 17.21 10.45 -24.18
C SER A 238 16.31 10.48 -25.42
N ALA A 239 16.43 9.46 -26.29
CA ALA A 239 15.63 9.33 -27.49
C ALA A 239 14.58 8.22 -27.32
N GLY A 240 13.35 8.51 -27.74
CA GLY A 240 12.28 7.54 -27.97
C GLY A 240 12.03 7.33 -29.46
N VAL A 241 11.47 6.17 -29.82
CA VAL A 241 11.04 5.87 -31.18
C VAL A 241 9.61 5.37 -31.14
N LYS A 242 8.74 6.00 -31.92
CA LYS A 242 7.41 5.49 -32.21
C LYS A 242 7.50 4.62 -33.45
N PHE A 243 7.17 3.35 -33.31
CA PHE A 243 7.05 2.43 -34.44
C PHE A 243 5.61 2.36 -34.93
N ASP A 244 5.41 2.74 -36.19
CA ASP A 244 4.20 2.43 -36.95
C ASP A 244 4.55 1.32 -37.96
N PRO A 245 4.06 0.09 -37.77
CA PRO A 245 4.34 -1.02 -38.68
C PRO A 245 3.52 -0.96 -39.98
N ILE A 246 2.50 -0.09 -40.07
CA ILE A 246 1.57 0.02 -41.19
C ILE A 246 1.92 1.22 -42.07
N GLY A 247 2.14 2.39 -41.48
CA GLY A 247 2.34 3.66 -42.19
C GLY A 247 3.78 3.87 -42.68
N LYS A 248 4.03 3.65 -43.98
CA LYS A 248 5.30 4.06 -44.63
C LYS A 248 5.18 5.48 -45.21
N LYS A 249 5.80 6.43 -44.51
CA LYS A 249 6.09 7.83 -44.88
C LYS A 249 4.91 8.81 -44.90
N HIS A 250 5.20 9.98 -44.32
CA HIS A 250 4.46 11.24 -44.37
C HIS A 250 3.05 11.23 -43.79
N ALA A 251 2.96 11.62 -42.52
CA ALA A 251 1.87 12.49 -42.10
C ALA A 251 2.42 13.60 -41.22
N LYS A 252 2.56 14.80 -41.80
CA LYS A 252 2.85 15.99 -41.00
C LYS A 252 1.66 16.39 -40.10
N ASP A 253 0.47 15.85 -40.39
CA ASP A 253 -0.80 16.24 -39.76
C ASP A 253 -1.64 15.05 -39.22
N THR A 254 -1.06 13.85 -39.06
CA THR A 254 -1.78 12.72 -38.43
C THR A 254 -0.85 11.91 -37.53
N ASN A 255 -1.40 11.15 -36.59
CA ASN A 255 -0.66 10.25 -35.68
C ASN A 255 -0.03 9.02 -36.38
N TYR A 256 0.01 8.96 -37.72
CA TYR A 256 0.63 7.87 -38.48
C TYR A 256 2.12 8.12 -38.77
N GLY A 257 2.88 7.03 -38.91
CA GLY A 257 4.29 7.03 -39.27
C GLY A 257 5.26 6.85 -38.10
N GLN A 258 6.52 6.64 -38.46
CA GLN A 258 7.62 6.46 -37.52
C GLN A 258 8.27 7.80 -37.19
N SER A 259 8.41 8.10 -35.91
CA SER A 259 9.07 9.31 -35.43
C SER A 259 10.09 8.98 -34.35
N ILE A 260 11.22 9.69 -34.40
CA ILE A 260 12.17 9.75 -33.29
C ILE A 260 11.86 11.05 -32.55
N PHE A 261 11.75 10.98 -31.24
CA PHE A 261 11.49 12.14 -30.40
C PHE A 261 12.42 12.15 -29.21
N GLN A 262 12.74 13.34 -28.72
CA GLN A 262 13.46 13.49 -27.46
C GLN A 262 12.50 13.26 -26.31
N LYS A 263 12.96 12.57 -25.28
CA LYS A 263 12.24 12.41 -24.02
C LYS A 263 13.20 12.63 -22.86
N GLU A 264 12.66 12.91 -21.68
CA GLU A 264 13.44 12.94 -20.45
C GLU A 264 13.30 11.59 -19.73
N ASP A 265 14.42 11.07 -19.22
CA ASP A 265 14.43 10.02 -18.22
C ASP A 265 15.03 10.58 -16.91
N ASP A 266 14.65 10.00 -15.78
CA ASP A 266 15.23 10.38 -14.49
C ASP A 266 16.49 9.58 -14.17
N VAL A 267 17.38 10.23 -13.42
CA VAL A 267 18.53 9.62 -12.75
C VAL A 267 18.54 10.04 -11.29
N ALA A 268 19.17 9.26 -10.43
CA ALA A 268 19.29 9.60 -9.01
C ALA A 268 20.58 9.05 -8.42
N THR A 269 21.07 9.70 -7.37
CA THR A 269 22.22 9.20 -6.61
C THR A 269 21.84 7.97 -5.78
N ASN A 270 20.63 7.98 -5.21
CA ASN A 270 20.10 6.86 -4.43
C ASN A 270 18.60 6.71 -4.69
N ILE A 271 18.12 5.48 -4.71
CA ILE A 271 16.69 5.17 -4.69
C ILE A 271 16.39 4.43 -3.39
N VAL A 272 15.46 4.93 -2.59
CA VAL A 272 15.17 4.41 -1.26
C VAL A 272 13.68 4.19 -1.10
N ALA A 273 13.28 2.95 -0.83
CA ALA A 273 11.95 2.66 -0.30
C ALA A 273 12.01 2.75 1.23
N THR A 274 11.10 3.51 1.84
CA THR A 274 10.94 3.58 3.29
C THR A 274 9.58 3.01 3.66
N PHE A 275 9.54 2.08 4.61
CA PHE A 275 8.32 1.51 5.17
C PHE A 275 8.29 1.82 6.66
N VAL A 276 7.14 2.27 7.15
CA VAL A 276 6.91 2.56 8.57
C VAL A 276 5.74 1.72 9.04
N ILE A 277 5.97 0.92 10.08
CA ILE A 277 4.95 0.16 10.79
C ILE A 277 4.71 0.87 12.12
N ASP A 278 3.50 1.40 12.31
CA ASP A 278 3.08 2.08 13.53
C ASP A 278 2.63 1.07 14.59
N LEU A 279 3.50 0.81 15.57
CA LEU A 279 3.21 -0.13 16.66
C LEU A 279 2.30 0.48 17.72
N ASP A 280 2.25 1.80 17.87
CA ASP A 280 1.33 2.45 18.80
C ASP A 280 -0.10 2.35 18.29
N LEU A 281 -0.32 2.59 16.99
CA LEU A 281 -1.60 2.38 16.34
C LEU A 281 -2.02 0.91 16.47
N LEU A 282 -1.13 -0.03 16.19
CA LEU A 282 -1.40 -1.47 16.37
C LEU A 282 -1.83 -1.81 17.80
N ARG A 283 -1.09 -1.33 18.82
CA ARG A 283 -1.46 -1.55 20.23
C ARG A 283 -2.81 -0.94 20.57
N SER A 284 -3.14 0.22 19.98
CA SER A 284 -4.44 0.88 20.18
C SER A 284 -5.62 0.05 19.68
N PHE A 285 -5.38 -0.95 18.81
CA PHE A 285 -6.45 -1.81 18.32
C PHE A 285 -7.01 -2.73 19.41
N GLY A 286 -6.20 -3.05 20.43
CA GLY A 286 -6.61 -3.92 21.53
C GLY A 286 -6.97 -5.35 21.11
N LEU A 287 -6.45 -5.82 19.97
CA LEU A 287 -6.60 -7.18 19.47
C LEU A 287 -5.74 -8.16 20.30
N ASP A 288 -6.03 -9.44 20.17
CA ASP A 288 -5.23 -10.50 20.79
C ASP A 288 -3.78 -10.48 20.26
N PRO A 289 -2.78 -10.85 21.08
CA PRO A 289 -1.37 -10.79 20.69
C PRO A 289 -1.06 -11.49 19.37
N ASN A 290 -1.64 -12.67 19.13
CA ASN A 290 -1.46 -13.43 17.89
C ASN A 290 -1.97 -12.67 16.66
N LYS A 291 -3.06 -11.91 16.79
CA LYS A 291 -3.60 -11.07 15.72
C LYS A 291 -2.67 -9.91 15.41
N ASN A 292 -2.17 -9.24 16.45
CA ASN A 292 -1.21 -8.14 16.30
C ASN A 292 0.08 -8.61 15.63
N ARG A 293 0.60 -9.75 16.07
CA ARG A 293 1.76 -10.42 15.47
C ARG A 293 1.53 -10.70 14.00
N LEU A 294 0.40 -11.30 13.66
CA LEU A 294 0.05 -11.62 12.27
C LEU A 294 0.00 -10.36 11.38
N LEU A 295 -0.49 -9.22 11.88
CA LEU A 295 -0.50 -7.97 11.10
C LEU A 295 0.92 -7.48 10.75
N VAL A 296 1.88 -7.61 11.67
CA VAL A 296 3.29 -7.26 11.40
C VAL A 296 3.93 -8.27 10.46
N GLU A 297 3.64 -9.55 10.61
CA GLU A 297 4.15 -10.61 9.71
C GLU A 297 3.61 -10.46 8.29
N LEU A 298 2.33 -10.12 8.14
CA LEU A 298 1.71 -9.81 6.87
C LEU A 298 2.36 -8.57 6.24
N ALA A 299 2.64 -7.52 7.02
CA ALA A 299 3.39 -6.35 6.54
C ALA A 299 4.80 -6.74 6.06
N ALA A 300 5.53 -7.54 6.83
CA ALA A 300 6.86 -8.03 6.47
C ALA A 300 6.83 -8.88 5.19
N TRP A 301 5.85 -9.78 5.05
CA TRP A 301 5.66 -10.59 3.85
C TRP A 301 5.41 -9.73 2.61
N LYS A 302 4.51 -8.73 2.70
CA LYS A 302 4.24 -7.81 1.59
C LYS A 302 5.49 -7.04 1.18
N ILE A 303 6.25 -6.51 2.15
CA ILE A 303 7.50 -5.79 1.90
C ILE A 303 8.51 -6.70 1.19
N ARG A 304 8.69 -7.94 1.65
CA ARG A 304 9.60 -8.92 1.03
C ARG A 304 9.19 -9.24 -0.40
N ARG A 305 7.91 -9.50 -0.65
CA ARG A 305 7.39 -9.81 -1.99
C ARG A 305 7.56 -8.62 -2.93
N LEU A 306 7.28 -7.41 -2.46
CA LEU A 306 7.49 -6.18 -3.23
C LEU A 306 8.96 -5.97 -3.60
N LEU A 307 9.87 -6.15 -2.62
CA LEU A 307 11.30 -5.92 -2.81
C LEU A 307 12.01 -7.04 -3.59
N ALA A 308 11.38 -8.21 -3.78
CA ALA A 308 11.91 -9.27 -4.63
C ALA A 308 11.92 -8.86 -6.11
N HIS A 309 10.86 -8.20 -6.57
CA HIS A 309 10.70 -7.74 -7.95
C HIS A 309 10.01 -6.37 -7.99
N PRO A 310 10.70 -5.28 -7.57
CA PRO A 310 10.11 -3.94 -7.53
C PRO A 310 9.97 -3.36 -8.95
N LYS A 311 8.89 -3.77 -9.63
CA LYS A 311 8.43 -3.23 -10.91
C LYS A 311 7.16 -2.43 -10.66
N LEU A 312 7.35 -1.22 -10.15
CA LEU A 312 6.24 -0.37 -9.72
C LEU A 312 5.63 0.41 -10.90
N ARG A 313 6.45 0.74 -11.91
CA ARG A 313 6.05 1.60 -13.03
C ARG A 313 6.62 1.11 -14.37
N THR A 314 6.08 1.67 -15.46
CA THR A 314 6.27 1.22 -16.85
C THR A 314 7.75 1.06 -17.28
N SER A 315 8.69 1.79 -16.68
CA SER A 315 10.13 1.60 -16.92
C SER A 315 10.98 1.88 -15.66
N CYS A 316 10.48 1.42 -14.50
CA CYS A 316 11.21 1.46 -13.24
C CYS A 316 11.50 0.02 -12.78
N PHE A 317 12.54 -0.58 -13.34
CA PHE A 317 13.00 -1.92 -12.97
C PHE A 317 14.12 -1.80 -11.94
N LEU A 318 13.81 -2.10 -10.68
CA LEU A 318 14.75 -1.94 -9.58
C LEU A 318 15.20 -3.30 -9.02
N SER A 319 16.32 -3.27 -8.29
CA SER A 319 16.85 -4.40 -7.54
C SER A 319 17.25 -3.95 -6.14
N LEU A 320 16.99 -4.78 -5.14
CA LEU A 320 17.38 -4.53 -3.76
C LEU A 320 18.91 -4.64 -3.61
N LYS A 321 19.52 -3.64 -2.97
CA LYS A 321 20.95 -3.65 -2.62
C LYS A 321 21.22 -3.77 -1.15
N LYS A 322 20.44 -3.07 -0.33
CA LYS A 322 20.60 -3.13 1.12
C LYS A 322 19.26 -2.91 1.80
N LEU A 323 19.05 -3.62 2.90
CA LEU A 323 17.88 -3.55 3.73
C LEU A 323 18.30 -3.26 5.16
N TRP A 324 17.64 -2.30 5.79
CA TRP A 324 17.83 -1.94 7.19
C TRP A 324 16.50 -2.02 7.91
N LEU A 325 16.56 -2.41 9.18
CA LEU A 325 15.46 -2.38 10.13
C LEU A 325 15.87 -1.51 11.30
N HIS A 326 15.02 -0.56 11.68
CA HIS A 326 15.21 0.23 12.89
C HIS A 326 13.97 0.11 13.77
N ALA A 327 14.19 0.04 15.08
CA ALA A 327 13.15 0.20 16.09
C ALA A 327 13.48 1.47 16.88
N ASN A 328 12.64 2.51 16.80
CA ASN A 328 12.93 3.85 17.34
C ASN A 328 14.35 4.35 17.05
N ASP A 329 14.77 4.28 15.78
CA ASP A 329 16.09 4.71 15.30
C ASP A 329 17.29 3.82 15.72
N GLU A 330 17.09 2.80 16.56
CA GLU A 330 18.11 1.78 16.81
C GLU A 330 18.10 0.72 15.70
N GLU A 331 19.24 0.54 15.03
CA GLU A 331 19.40 -0.50 14.01
C GLU A 331 19.28 -1.90 14.63
N LYS A 332 18.43 -2.74 14.03
CA LYS A 332 18.23 -4.16 14.36
C LYS A 332 18.67 -5.03 13.18
N GLN A 333 18.78 -6.34 13.41
CA GLN A 333 19.12 -7.29 12.35
C GLN A 333 18.03 -7.31 11.26
N SER A 334 18.39 -7.01 10.01
CA SER A 334 17.42 -6.95 8.91
C SER A 334 16.85 -8.33 8.51
N ASP A 335 17.56 -9.42 8.81
CA ASP A 335 17.09 -10.81 8.62
C ASP A 335 15.81 -11.15 9.42
N LEU A 336 15.48 -10.35 10.44
CA LEU A 336 14.23 -10.47 11.17
C LEU A 336 13.02 -10.29 10.25
N ILE A 337 13.10 -9.36 9.27
CA ILE A 337 12.02 -9.11 8.31
C ILE A 337 11.71 -10.38 7.50
N GLU A 338 12.75 -11.09 7.07
CA GLU A 338 12.60 -12.36 6.36
C GLU A 338 12.02 -13.44 7.27
N THR A 339 12.43 -13.48 8.53
CA THR A 339 11.92 -14.46 9.50
C THR A 339 10.43 -14.27 9.78
N TRP A 340 9.99 -13.02 9.97
CA TRP A 340 8.59 -12.68 10.17
C TRP A 340 7.76 -13.00 8.92
N ALA A 341 8.26 -12.60 7.74
CA ALA A 341 7.61 -12.92 6.46
C ALA A 341 7.44 -14.44 6.25
N ASN A 342 8.44 -15.23 6.59
CA ASN A 342 8.40 -16.69 6.44
C ASN A 342 7.46 -17.38 7.45
N SER A 343 7.11 -16.71 8.55
CA SER A 343 6.20 -17.23 9.57
C SER A 343 4.73 -17.04 9.21
N VAL A 344 4.42 -16.06 8.34
CA VAL A 344 3.05 -15.62 8.03
C VAL A 344 2.12 -16.77 7.64
N SER A 345 2.54 -17.69 6.77
CA SER A 345 1.65 -18.76 6.30
C SER A 345 1.23 -19.71 7.40
N LYS A 346 2.16 -20.01 8.33
CA LYS A 346 1.87 -20.84 9.51
C LYS A 346 0.93 -20.10 10.45
N ASP A 347 1.25 -18.85 10.78
CA ASP A 347 0.49 -18.08 11.77
C ASP A 347 -0.91 -17.68 11.26
N ILE A 348 -1.09 -17.47 9.94
CA ILE A 348 -2.42 -17.35 9.31
C ILE A 348 -3.23 -18.61 9.58
N LYS A 349 -2.68 -19.81 9.39
CA LYS A 349 -3.41 -21.07 9.62
C LYS A 349 -3.77 -21.27 11.09
N GLU A 350 -2.93 -20.82 12.02
CA GLU A 350 -3.22 -20.88 13.45
C GLU A 350 -4.34 -19.90 13.85
N VAL A 351 -4.34 -18.69 13.29
CA VAL A 351 -5.36 -17.65 13.57
C VAL A 351 -6.66 -17.91 12.82
N PHE A 352 -6.58 -18.43 11.59
CA PHE A 352 -7.69 -18.68 10.67
C PHE A 352 -7.67 -20.13 10.14
N PRO A 353 -7.88 -21.15 11.00
CA PRO A 353 -7.78 -22.56 10.60
C PRO A 353 -8.76 -22.94 9.47
N HIS A 354 -9.91 -22.26 9.42
CA HIS A 354 -10.94 -22.42 8.38
C HIS A 354 -11.13 -21.13 7.56
N GLY A 355 -10.12 -20.26 7.54
CA GLY A 355 -10.18 -19.01 6.80
C GLY A 355 -10.43 -19.26 5.32
N LYS A 356 -11.44 -18.57 4.79
CA LYS A 356 -11.84 -18.57 3.39
C LYS A 356 -12.25 -17.15 3.01
N ALA A 357 -12.33 -16.87 1.72
CA ALA A 357 -12.92 -15.64 1.23
C ALA A 357 -14.36 -15.49 1.75
N PHE A 358 -14.72 -14.31 2.24
CA PHE A 358 -16.11 -13.96 2.52
C PHE A 358 -16.76 -13.56 1.19
N VAL A 359 -17.69 -14.38 0.72
CA VAL A 359 -18.29 -14.20 -0.61
C VAL A 359 -19.55 -13.36 -0.51
N VAL A 360 -19.57 -12.27 -1.28
CA VAL A 360 -20.75 -11.47 -1.56
C VAL A 360 -21.12 -11.62 -3.03
N THR A 361 -22.42 -11.58 -3.32
CA THR A 361 -22.98 -11.77 -4.65
C THR A 361 -23.85 -10.58 -5.03
N SER A 362 -23.84 -10.24 -6.31
CA SER A 362 -24.80 -9.30 -6.86
C SER A 362 -25.14 -9.64 -8.32
N LEU A 363 -26.33 -9.22 -8.77
CA LEU A 363 -26.73 -9.35 -10.16
C LEU A 363 -25.91 -8.36 -11.00
N LYS A 364 -25.41 -8.81 -12.16
CA LYS A 364 -24.53 -7.98 -13.03
C LYS A 364 -25.03 -6.56 -13.30
N LYS A 365 -26.36 -6.37 -13.31
CA LYS A 365 -26.98 -5.07 -13.58
C LYS A 365 -26.97 -4.13 -12.37
N GLU A 366 -27.12 -4.64 -11.15
CA GLU A 366 -27.30 -3.82 -9.95
C GLU A 366 -25.99 -3.12 -9.53
N VAL A 367 -24.85 -3.81 -9.65
CA VAL A 367 -23.51 -3.30 -9.26
C VAL A 367 -23.03 -2.16 -10.17
N LEU A 368 -23.27 -2.29 -11.47
CA LEU A 368 -22.79 -1.32 -12.47
C LEU A 368 -23.60 -0.02 -12.42
N ASP A 369 -24.89 -0.11 -12.12
CA ASP A 369 -25.79 1.04 -12.13
C ASP A 369 -25.70 1.87 -10.81
N SER A 370 -25.35 1.26 -9.67
CA SER A 370 -25.27 1.96 -8.37
C SER A 370 -23.91 2.56 -8.05
N ALA A 371 -22.80 1.93 -8.48
CA ALA A 371 -21.45 2.40 -8.13
C ALA A 371 -21.04 3.69 -8.86
N GLY A 372 -21.64 3.98 -10.02
CA GLY A 372 -21.35 5.20 -10.78
C GLY A 372 -22.06 6.47 -10.28
N GLN A 373 -23.04 6.35 -9.38
CA GLN A 373 -23.84 7.51 -8.92
C GLN A 373 -23.28 8.16 -7.64
N ASP A 374 -22.66 7.39 -6.75
CA ASP A 374 -22.13 7.93 -5.48
C ASP A 374 -20.77 8.62 -5.65
N ASP A 375 -19.94 8.20 -6.62
CA ASP A 375 -18.62 8.79 -6.87
C ASP A 375 -18.71 10.19 -7.52
N GLU A 376 -19.75 10.45 -8.34
CA GLU A 376 -19.96 11.77 -8.98
C GLU A 376 -20.48 12.83 -7.98
N GLU A 377 -21.39 12.49 -7.06
CA GLU A 377 -21.96 13.45 -6.11
C GLU A 377 -20.99 13.93 -5.02
N ASP A 378 -19.97 13.12 -4.69
CA ASP A 378 -18.97 13.44 -3.66
C ASP A 378 -17.72 14.14 -4.22
N GLU A 379 -17.33 13.88 -5.49
CA GLU A 379 -16.30 14.68 -6.17
C GLU A 379 -16.79 16.11 -6.48
N GLU A 380 -18.04 16.28 -6.92
CA GLU A 380 -18.57 17.60 -7.29
C GLU A 380 -18.64 18.55 -6.07
N LYS A 381 -18.89 18.03 -4.86
CA LYS A 381 -18.86 18.79 -3.60
C LYS A 381 -17.45 19.17 -3.14
N ALA A 382 -16.42 18.40 -3.51
CA ALA A 382 -15.03 18.70 -3.14
C ALA A 382 -14.37 19.76 -4.04
N THR A 383 -14.92 19.99 -5.24
CA THR A 383 -14.38 20.94 -6.23
C THR A 383 -15.08 22.31 -6.27
N THR A 384 -16.09 22.56 -5.43
CA THR A 384 -16.73 23.88 -5.38
C THR A 384 -15.86 24.88 -4.62
N PRO A 385 -15.34 25.94 -5.25
CA PRO A 385 -14.64 26.99 -4.53
C PRO A 385 -15.62 27.71 -3.60
N ALA A 386 -15.16 28.00 -2.38
CA ALA A 386 -15.93 28.81 -1.43
C ALA A 386 -16.38 30.12 -2.09
N PRO A 387 -17.65 30.55 -1.91
CA PRO A 387 -18.12 31.78 -2.51
C PRO A 387 -17.28 32.95 -1.98
N GLU A 388 -16.69 33.70 -2.91
CA GLU A 388 -15.94 34.91 -2.63
C GLU A 388 -16.82 35.90 -1.86
N GLY A 389 -16.48 36.12 -0.59
CA GLY A 389 -17.01 37.25 0.18
C GLY A 389 -16.51 38.53 -0.46
N THR A 390 -17.40 39.25 -1.15
CA THR A 390 -17.18 40.61 -1.62
C THR A 390 -17.27 41.58 -0.43
N PRO A 391 -16.59 42.73 -0.49
CA PRO A 391 -15.84 43.37 0.62
C PRO A 391 -16.68 43.96 1.75
#